data_AF-A0A2V8CA97-F1
#
_entry.id   AF-A0A2V8CA97-F1
#
_cell.length_a   1.000
_cell.length_b   1.000
_cell.length_c   1.000
_cell.angle_alpha   90.00
_cell.angle_beta   90.00
_cell.angle_gamma   90.00
#
_symmetry.space_group_name_H-M   'P 1'
#
loop_
_entity.id
_entity.type
_entity.pdbx_description
1 polymer ?
#
loop_
_entity_poly.entity_id
_entity_poly.type
_entity_poly.pdbx_seq_one_letter_code
_entity_poly.pdbx_strand_id
1 'polypeptide(L)' 'MPIATVRPTTWGELIEALYASAWNESLGRYRLPYAFRGHPRVDEDLSSSLVRLAAGRPNV' A
#
# COMPACT_ATOMS: atom_id res chain seq x y z
N MET A 1 13.06 -11.50 -13.11
CA MET A 1 11.84 -11.12 -13.86
C MET A 1 11.80 -9.60 -13.93
N PRO A 2 11.83 -8.97 -15.11
CA PRO A 2 11.64 -7.53 -15.21
C PRO A 2 10.22 -7.17 -14.74
N ILE A 3 10.09 -6.08 -13.99
CA ILE A 3 8.78 -5.55 -13.60
C ILE A 3 8.15 -4.93 -14.86
N ALA A 4 7.05 -5.51 -15.33
CA ALA A 4 6.29 -4.93 -16.42
C ALA A 4 5.70 -3.58 -15.97
N THR A 5 5.98 -2.51 -16.72
CA THR A 5 5.43 -1.18 -16.43
C THR A 5 4.14 -0.98 -17.22
N VAL A 6 3.05 -0.65 -16.52
CA VAL A 6 1.74 -0.31 -17.11
C VAL A 6 1.55 1.20 -17.08
N ARG A 7 1.03 1.80 -18.16
CA ARG A 7 0.75 3.25 -18.27
C ARG A 7 -0.70 3.49 -18.71
N PRO A 8 -1.65 3.53 -17.76
CA PRO A 8 -3.06 3.80 -18.05
C PRO A 8 -3.23 5.21 -18.63
N THR A 9 -4.14 5.35 -19.59
CA THR A 9 -4.50 6.63 -20.23
C THR A 9 -5.87 7.13 -19.79
N THR A 10 -6.69 6.24 -19.22
CA THR A 10 -8.01 6.56 -18.67
C THR A 10 -8.11 6.18 -17.20
N TRP A 11 -9.08 6.76 -16.50
CA TRP A 11 -9.37 6.39 -15.12
C TRP A 11 -9.81 4.92 -14.98
N GLY A 12 -10.59 4.41 -15.95
CA GLY A 12 -11.02 3.01 -15.97
C GLY A 12 -9.84 2.04 -16.08
N GLU A 13 -8.93 2.28 -17.03
CA GLU A 13 -7.70 1.50 -17.20
C GLU A 13 -6.84 1.48 -15.94
N LEU A 14 -6.77 2.61 -15.21
CA LEU A 14 -6.00 2.68 -13.97
C LEU A 14 -6.61 1.78 -12.89
N ILE A 15 -7.93 1.83 -12.72
CA ILE A 15 -8.63 1.00 -11.74
C ILE A 15 -8.50 -0.48 -12.09
N GLU A 16 -8.67 -0.85 -13.36
CA GLU A 16 -8.45 -2.23 -13.81
C GLU A 16 -7.03 -2.71 -13.53
N ALA A 17 -6.01 -1.90 -13.86
CA ALA A 17 -4.61 -2.25 -13.61
C ALA A 17 -4.29 -2.42 -12.11
N LEU A 18 -4.82 -1.54 -11.25
CA LEU A 18 -4.59 -1.61 -9.79
C LEU A 18 -5.26 -2.82 -9.15
N TYR A 19 -6.42 -3.25 -9.66
CA TYR A 19 -7.25 -4.31 -9.06
C TYR A 19 -7.23 -5.63 -9.85
N ALA A 20 -6.38 -5.76 -10.88
CA ALA A 20 -6.30 -6.95 -11.75
C ALA A 20 -6.15 -8.28 -11.01
N SER A 21 -5.52 -8.27 -9.82
CA SER A 21 -5.32 -9.46 -8.96
C SER A 21 -6.00 -9.31 -7.60
N ALA A 22 -7.05 -8.49 -7.53
CA ALA A 22 -7.76 -8.25 -6.27
C ALA A 22 -8.79 -9.34 -5.96
N TRP A 23 -9.37 -10.04 -6.95
CA TRP A 23 -10.30 -11.12 -6.65
C TRP A 23 -9.57 -12.27 -5.96
N ASN A 24 -10.06 -12.66 -4.78
CA ASN A 24 -9.55 -13.79 -4.04
C ASN A 24 -10.62 -14.87 -3.94
N GLU A 25 -10.45 -15.95 -4.70
CA GLU A 25 -11.40 -17.08 -4.76
C GLU A 25 -11.63 -17.74 -3.40
N SER A 26 -10.57 -17.91 -2.59
CA SER A 26 -10.68 -18.54 -1.27
C SER A 26 -11.50 -17.74 -0.27
N LEU A 27 -11.54 -16.41 -0.44
CA LEU A 27 -12.28 -15.50 0.43
C LEU A 27 -13.63 -15.06 -0.17
N GLY A 28 -13.89 -15.41 -1.43
CA GLY A 28 -15.08 -14.98 -2.18
C GLY A 28 -15.25 -13.46 -2.25
N ARG A 29 -14.14 -12.70 -2.28
CA ARG A 29 -14.19 -11.22 -2.27
C ARG A 29 -12.96 -10.57 -2.88
N TYR A 30 -13.09 -9.30 -3.22
CA TYR A 30 -11.97 -8.45 -3.63
C TYR A 30 -11.09 -8.08 -2.42
N ARG A 31 -9.88 -8.61 -2.40
CA ARG A 31 -8.81 -8.31 -1.44
C ARG A 31 -7.44 -8.45 -2.14
N LEU A 32 -6.72 -7.34 -2.27
CA LEU A 32 -5.36 -7.36 -2.78
C LEU A 32 -4.45 -8.23 -1.90
N PRO A 33 -3.47 -8.94 -2.49
CA PRO A 33 -2.49 -9.75 -1.74
C PRO A 33 -1.45 -8.90 -1.01
N TYR A 34 -1.57 -7.57 -1.06
CA TYR A 34 -0.65 -6.62 -0.44
C TYR A 34 -1.28 -6.01 0.81
N ALA A 35 -0.49 -5.91 1.88
CA ALA A 35 -0.85 -5.15 3.06
C ALA A 35 -0.16 -3.78 3.01
N PHE A 36 -0.95 -2.71 3.03
CA PHE A 36 -0.41 -1.36 3.15
C PHE A 36 -0.20 -1.05 4.63
N ARG A 37 1.06 -0.88 5.03
CA ARG A 37 1.44 -0.59 6.43
C ARG A 37 1.19 0.85 6.88
N GLY A 38 0.60 1.68 6.02
CA GLY A 38 0.35 3.10 6.31
C GLY A 38 1.59 4.00 6.30
N HIS A 39 2.74 3.50 5.80
CA HIS A 39 3.97 4.28 5.65
C HIS A 39 4.36 4.49 4.18
N PRO A 40 4.81 5.70 3.81
CA PRO A 40 5.15 6.05 2.43
C PRO A 40 6.50 5.49 1.98
N ARG A 41 7.44 5.26 2.89
CA ARG A 41 8.76 4.70 2.57
C ARG A 41 8.91 3.29 3.10
N VAL A 42 9.84 2.51 2.53
CA VAL A 42 10.12 1.11 2.91
C VAL A 42 11.10 0.99 4.08
N ASP A 43 11.96 1.97 4.25
CA ASP A 43 13.01 2.06 5.27
C ASP A 43 12.50 2.60 6.62
N GLU A 44 11.34 3.25 6.64
CA GLU A 44 10.70 3.70 7.88
C GLU A 44 10.29 2.49 8.75
N ASP A 45 10.49 2.58 10.06
CA ASP A 45 10.04 1.53 10.99
C ASP A 45 8.51 1.54 11.16
N LEU A 46 7.95 0.58 11.90
CA LEU A 46 6.50 0.50 12.13
C LEU A 46 6.01 1.45 13.25
N SER A 47 6.82 2.42 13.67
CA SER A 47 6.35 3.43 14.62
C SER A 47 5.22 4.26 14.00
N SER A 48 4.25 4.65 14.82
CA SER A 48 3.23 5.60 14.35
C SER A 48 3.87 6.99 14.19
N SER A 49 3.26 7.84 13.36
CA SER A 49 3.70 9.24 13.24
C SER A 49 3.68 9.97 14.58
N LEU A 50 2.76 9.60 15.48
CA LEU A 50 2.70 10.11 16.86
C LEU A 50 3.94 9.71 17.67
N VAL A 51 4.36 8.44 17.60
CA VAL A 51 5.57 7.96 18.29
C VAL A 51 6.82 8.66 17.76
N ARG A 52 6.95 8.87 16.45
CA ARG A 52 8.08 9.65 15.89
C ARG A 52 8.04 11.12 16.28
N LEU A 53 6.85 11.71 16.41
CA LEU A 53 6.70 13.08 16.89
C LEU A 53 7.15 13.23 18.35
N ALA A 54 6.90 12.20 19.16
CA ALA A 54 7.31 12.14 20.57
C ALA A 54 8.79 11.76 20.76
N ALA A 55 9.40 11.07 19.78
CA ALA A 55 10.80 10.68 19.84
C ALA A 55 11.72 11.91 19.94
N GLY A 56 12.22 12.17 21.16
CA GLY A 56 13.05 13.32 21.49
C GLY A 56 12.39 14.35 22.41
N ARG A 57 11.13 14.17 22.82
CA ARG A 57 10.45 15.03 23.80
C ARG A 57 10.02 14.18 25.02
N PRO A 58 10.70 14.28 26.17
CA PRO A 58 10.42 13.43 27.33
C PRO A 58 9.06 13.70 28.00
N ASN A 59 8.37 14.78 27.65
CA ASN A 59 7.18 15.28 28.36
C ASN A 59 5.97 15.54 27.43
N VAL A 60 5.83 14.79 26.34
CA VAL A 60 4.56 14.72 25.58
C VAL A 60 3.77 13.48 25.95
#